data_AF-A0A1A3GWS5-F1
#
_entry.id   AF-A0A1A3GWS5-F1
#
_cell.length_a   1.000
_cell.length_b   1.000
_cell.length_c   1.000
_cell.angle_alpha   90.00
_cell.angle_beta   90.00
_cell.angle_gamma   90.00
#
_symmetry.space_group_name_H-M   'P 1'
#
loop_
_entity.id
_entity.type
_entity.pdbx_description
1 polymer ?
#
loop_
_entity_poly.entity_id
_entity_poly.type
_entity_poly.pdbx_seq_one_letter_code
_entity_poly.pdbx_strand_id
1 'polypeptide(L)'
;MSIETYSEPIEAEVRGIVYSSNNSGGGWWLNDDDWFALERAGWKVRWYRDDEHHQKYRPGDDRFLGALASSAFLPGATEENAIASFEEVTGESVTDEGCECCGPPHSFYEDWGPAA
;
A
#
# COMPACT_ATOMS: atom_id res chain seq x y z
N MET A 1 35.09 -8.86 28.84
CA MET A 1 34.45 -8.82 27.52
C MET A 1 32.97 -8.73 27.76
N SER A 2 32.40 -7.54 27.59
CA SER A 2 30.98 -7.29 27.76
C SER A 2 30.33 -7.53 26.40
N ILE A 3 29.38 -8.45 26.34
CA ILE A 3 28.51 -8.63 25.17
C ILE A 3 27.39 -7.60 25.33
N GLU A 4 27.44 -6.56 24.51
CA GLU A 4 26.32 -5.63 24.38
C GLU A 4 25.24 -6.33 23.56
N THR A 5 24.18 -6.77 24.24
CA THR A 5 22.93 -7.17 23.56
C THR A 5 22.27 -5.93 23.01
N TYR A 6 22.52 -5.65 21.74
CA TYR A 6 21.72 -4.71 20.94
C TYR A 6 20.36 -5.38 20.67
N SER A 7 19.32 -4.95 21.37
CA SER A 7 17.94 -5.23 20.97
C SER A 7 17.53 -4.04 20.12
N GLU A 8 17.37 -4.24 18.82
CA GLU A 8 16.66 -3.27 18.00
C GLU A 8 15.27 -3.04 18.62
N PRO A 9 14.72 -1.80 18.58
CA PRO A 9 13.35 -1.61 18.97
C PRO A 9 12.48 -2.49 18.07
N ILE A 10 11.75 -3.42 18.67
CA ILE A 10 10.71 -4.18 17.97
C ILE A 10 9.73 -3.10 17.53
N GLU A 11 9.68 -2.78 16.24
CA GLU A 11 8.67 -1.87 15.73
C GLU A 11 7.32 -2.43 16.14
N ALA A 12 6.61 -1.71 17.00
CA ALA A 12 5.35 -2.20 17.52
C ALA A 12 4.39 -2.38 16.34
N GLU A 13 3.93 -3.61 16.13
CA GLU A 13 2.88 -3.86 15.14
C GLU A 13 1.57 -3.26 15.66
N VAL A 14 0.88 -2.53 14.80
CA VAL A 14 -0.43 -1.96 15.06
C VAL A 14 -1.43 -2.51 14.07
N ARG A 15 -2.68 -2.70 14.52
CA ARG A 15 -3.79 -2.97 13.62
C ARG A 15 -4.06 -1.73 12.76
N GLY A 16 -4.35 -1.94 11.48
CA GLY A 16 -4.75 -0.88 10.56
C GLY A 16 -5.46 -1.45 9.35
N ILE A 17 -5.52 -0.67 8.29
CA ILE A 17 -6.21 -1.02 7.04
C ILE A 17 -5.21 -1.08 5.89
N VAL A 18 -5.24 -2.17 5.14
CA VAL A 18 -4.51 -2.29 3.88
C VAL A 18 -5.45 -1.94 2.74
N TYR A 19 -4.99 -1.03 1.88
CA TYR A 19 -5.51 -0.81 0.55
C TYR A 19 -4.75 -1.69 -0.45
N SER A 20 -5.48 -2.36 -1.35
CA SER A 20 -4.93 -3.09 -2.49
C SER A 20 -5.61 -2.64 -3.79
N SER A 21 -4.80 -2.28 -4.78
CA SER A 21 -5.23 -1.91 -6.12
C SER A 21 -5.31 -3.14 -7.02
N ASN A 22 -6.41 -3.27 -7.75
CA ASN A 22 -6.62 -4.32 -8.73
C ASN A 22 -6.35 -3.80 -10.15
N ASN A 23 -5.40 -4.37 -10.88
CA ASN A 23 -5.02 -3.88 -12.21
C ASN A 23 -5.88 -4.40 -13.37
N SER A 24 -6.99 -5.11 -13.09
CA SER A 24 -8.11 -5.46 -13.98
C SER A 24 -7.75 -5.87 -15.42
N GLY A 25 -6.56 -6.40 -15.66
CA GLY A 25 -6.10 -6.88 -16.97
C GLY A 25 -5.54 -5.83 -17.95
N GLY A 26 -5.21 -4.60 -17.54
CA GLY A 26 -4.59 -3.66 -18.49
C GLY A 26 -4.13 -2.29 -18.01
N GLY A 27 -4.51 -1.85 -16.81
CA GLY A 27 -4.12 -0.54 -16.30
C GLY A 27 -4.31 -0.40 -14.80
N TRP A 28 -3.48 0.43 -14.17
CA TRP A 28 -3.59 0.76 -12.76
C TRP A 28 -4.51 1.97 -12.58
N TRP A 29 -5.32 1.95 -11.52
CA TRP A 29 -6.27 3.01 -11.19
C TRP A 29 -5.58 4.23 -10.57
N LEU A 30 -4.50 3.99 -9.83
CA LEU A 30 -3.67 5.06 -9.28
C LEU A 30 -2.51 5.39 -10.20
N ASN A 31 -2.29 6.68 -10.39
CA ASN A 31 -1.09 7.24 -11.00
C ASN A 31 0.04 7.39 -9.97
N ASP A 32 1.23 7.79 -10.41
CA ASP A 32 2.39 7.93 -9.53
C ASP A 32 2.20 8.98 -8.44
N ASP A 33 1.57 10.12 -8.76
CA ASP A 33 1.34 11.22 -7.82
C ASP A 33 0.39 10.80 -6.70
N ASP A 34 -0.58 9.92 -6.98
CA ASP A 34 -1.52 9.38 -5.99
C ASP A 34 -0.78 8.54 -4.94
N TRP A 35 0.18 7.69 -5.37
CA TRP A 35 0.98 6.90 -4.43
C TRP A 35 1.80 7.77 -3.51
N PHE A 36 2.45 8.81 -4.06
CA PHE A 36 3.17 9.77 -3.23
C PHE A 36 2.23 10.60 -2.34
N ALA A 37 1.00 10.87 -2.78
CA ALA A 37 0.01 11.58 -1.98
C ALA A 37 -0.44 10.73 -0.78
N LEU A 38 -0.68 9.43 -0.98
CA LEU A 38 -0.96 8.48 0.09
C LEU A 38 0.19 8.44 1.11
N GLU A 39 1.44 8.34 0.64
CA GLU A 39 2.61 8.37 1.54
C GLU A 39 2.66 9.65 2.39
N ARG A 40 2.44 10.82 1.76
CA ARG A 40 2.38 12.12 2.47
C ARG A 40 1.21 12.19 3.46
N ALA A 41 0.11 11.49 3.20
CA ALA A 41 -1.04 11.41 4.09
C ALA A 41 -0.85 10.40 5.24
N GLY A 42 0.30 9.74 5.33
CA GLY A 42 0.64 8.82 6.42
C GLY A 42 0.42 7.35 6.08
N TRP A 43 0.08 7.02 4.83
CA TRP A 43 0.03 5.63 4.39
C TRP A 43 1.44 5.06 4.20
N LYS A 44 1.63 3.80 4.58
CA LYS A 44 2.84 3.03 4.33
C LYS A 44 2.70 2.34 2.97
N VAL A 45 3.21 2.97 1.92
CA VAL A 45 3.13 2.44 0.56
C VAL A 45 4.11 1.29 0.38
N ARG A 46 3.65 0.19 -0.23
CA ARG A 46 4.50 -0.94 -0.59
C ARG A 46 5.09 -0.70 -1.98
N TRP A 47 6.22 0.02 -2.01
CA TRP A 47 6.94 0.35 -3.23
C TRP A 47 7.62 -0.88 -3.86
N TYR A 48 7.50 -1.07 -5.17
CA TYR A 48 8.14 -2.21 -5.86
C TYR A 48 9.67 -2.16 -5.89
N ARG A 49 10.25 -0.95 -5.85
CA ARG A 49 11.71 -0.77 -5.72
C ARG A 49 12.25 -1.38 -4.42
N ASP A 50 11.42 -1.41 -3.37
CA ASP A 50 11.77 -1.87 -2.03
C ASP A 50 11.26 -3.30 -1.76
N ASP A 51 10.48 -3.89 -2.68
CA ASP A 51 9.95 -5.25 -2.57
C ASP A 51 11.00 -6.29 -2.99
N GLU A 52 11.51 -7.06 -2.03
CA GLU A 52 12.56 -8.06 -2.27
C GLU A 52 12.15 -9.12 -3.31
N HIS A 53 10.88 -9.52 -3.33
CA HIS A 53 10.39 -10.50 -4.28
C HIS A 53 10.38 -9.91 -5.69
N HIS A 54 9.92 -8.68 -5.85
CA HIS A 54 9.95 -7.95 -7.10
C HIS A 54 11.40 -7.81 -7.60
N GLN A 55 12.30 -7.30 -6.76
CA GLN A 55 13.71 -7.07 -7.12
C GLN A 55 14.45 -8.38 -7.44
N LYS A 56 14.07 -9.49 -6.80
CA LYS A 56 14.62 -10.82 -7.13
C LYS A 56 14.33 -11.24 -8.57
N TYR A 57 13.16 -10.92 -9.10
CA TYR A 57 12.75 -11.34 -10.45
C TYR A 57 12.88 -10.24 -11.51
N ARG A 58 12.97 -8.97 -11.09
CA ARG A 58 13.08 -7.79 -11.96
C ARG A 58 14.08 -6.77 -11.37
N PRO A 59 15.37 -7.12 -11.29
CA PRO A 59 16.35 -6.28 -10.62
C PRO A 59 16.51 -4.92 -11.31
N GLY A 60 16.39 -3.84 -10.52
CA GLY A 60 16.50 -2.47 -11.01
C GLY A 60 15.26 -1.96 -11.78
N ASP A 61 14.20 -2.76 -11.82
CA ASP A 61 12.87 -2.30 -12.25
C ASP A 61 12.13 -1.84 -10.99
N ASP A 62 11.85 -0.55 -10.91
CA ASP A 62 11.09 0.04 -9.80
C ASP A 62 9.58 -0.05 -10.03
N ARG A 63 9.16 -0.70 -11.13
CA ARG A 63 7.76 -0.73 -11.58
C ARG A 63 7.29 -2.13 -11.92
N PHE A 64 6.06 -2.44 -11.51
CA PHE A 64 5.34 -3.62 -12.00
C PHE A 64 4.23 -3.18 -12.94
N LEU A 65 4.34 -3.59 -14.22
CA LEU A 65 3.35 -3.24 -15.25
C LEU A 65 3.07 -1.72 -15.32
N GLY A 66 4.10 -0.91 -15.09
CA GLY A 66 4.02 0.56 -15.13
C GLY A 66 3.71 1.25 -13.79
N ALA A 67 3.22 0.56 -12.76
CA ALA A 67 2.96 1.17 -11.44
C ALA A 67 4.15 1.10 -10.50
N LEU A 68 4.28 2.11 -9.63
CA LEU A 68 5.28 2.16 -8.54
C LEU A 68 4.93 1.30 -7.34
N ALA A 69 3.63 1.05 -7.12
CA ALA A 69 3.12 0.25 -6.01
C ALA A 69 1.76 -0.36 -6.41
N SER A 70 1.29 -1.33 -5.62
CA SER A 70 -0.07 -1.88 -5.75
C SER A 70 -0.83 -1.93 -4.44
N SER A 71 -0.21 -1.55 -3.33
CA SER A 71 -0.87 -1.53 -2.01
C SER A 71 -0.23 -0.53 -1.06
N ALA A 72 -1.00 -0.13 -0.06
CA ALA A 72 -0.56 0.74 1.02
C ALA A 72 -1.28 0.39 2.33
N PHE A 73 -0.67 0.66 3.48
CA PHE A 73 -1.24 0.39 4.80
C PHE A 73 -1.41 1.67 5.61
N LEU A 74 -2.58 1.88 6.22
CA LEU A 74 -2.85 3.00 7.12
C LEU A 74 -2.89 2.50 8.58
N PRO A 75 -1.84 2.77 9.39
CA PRO A 75 -1.76 2.30 10.77
C PRO A 75 -2.82 2.91 11.67
N GLY A 76 -3.43 2.10 12.54
CA GLY A 76 -4.40 2.56 13.54
C GLY A 76 -5.75 3.02 12.99
N ALA A 77 -5.97 2.92 11.67
CA ALA A 77 -7.21 3.34 11.04
C ALA A 77 -8.33 2.29 11.19
N THR A 78 -9.56 2.76 11.17
CA THR A 78 -10.74 1.95 10.83
C THR A 78 -10.92 1.93 9.31
N GLU A 79 -11.66 0.96 8.78
CA GLU A 79 -11.95 0.88 7.35
C GLU A 79 -12.62 2.16 6.83
N GLU A 80 -13.59 2.71 7.57
CA GLU A 80 -14.26 3.97 7.24
C GLU A 80 -13.28 5.15 7.11
N ASN A 81 -12.37 5.31 8.07
CA ASN A 81 -11.37 6.38 8.03
C ASN A 81 -10.35 6.17 6.92
N ALA A 82 -9.98 4.92 6.63
CA ALA A 82 -9.08 4.58 5.54
C ALA A 82 -9.70 4.86 4.17
N ILE A 83 -10.98 4.51 3.97
CA ILE A 83 -11.72 4.84 2.76
C ILE A 83 -11.80 6.37 2.59
N ALA A 84 -12.24 7.09 3.62
CA ALA A 84 -12.36 8.55 3.55
C ALA A 84 -11.01 9.22 3.25
N SER A 85 -9.93 8.79 3.91
CA SER A 85 -8.58 9.29 3.63
C SER A 85 -8.12 8.96 2.21
N PHE A 86 -8.43 7.76 1.72
CA PHE A 86 -8.07 7.35 0.36
C PHE A 86 -8.75 8.25 -0.67
N GLU A 87 -10.08 8.39 -0.63
CA GLU A 87 -10.85 9.18 -1.59
C GLU A 87 -10.48 10.67 -1.54
N GLU A 88 -10.21 11.22 -0.35
CA GLU A 88 -9.74 12.60 -0.20
C GLU A 88 -8.38 12.82 -0.88
N VAL A 89 -7.47 11.86 -0.75
CA VAL A 89 -6.08 11.99 -1.18
C VAL A 89 -5.90 11.72 -2.68
N THR A 90 -6.60 10.71 -3.20
CA THR A 90 -6.45 10.28 -4.60
C THR A 90 -7.51 10.89 -5.52
N GLY A 91 -8.67 11.28 -4.98
CA GLY A 91 -9.83 11.70 -5.76
C GLY A 91 -10.58 10.55 -6.45
N GLU A 92 -10.14 9.30 -6.24
CA GLU A 92 -10.80 8.10 -6.73
C GLU A 92 -11.99 7.72 -5.83
N SER A 93 -12.95 6.96 -6.37
CA SER A 93 -14.11 6.46 -5.61
C SER A 93 -13.94 4.97 -5.32
N VAL A 94 -14.03 4.58 -4.04
CA VAL A 94 -13.92 3.15 -3.67
C VAL A 94 -15.10 2.31 -4.16
N THR A 95 -16.19 2.99 -4.52
CA THR A 95 -17.42 2.38 -5.05
C THR A 95 -17.43 2.24 -6.56
N ASP A 96 -16.36 2.64 -7.25
CA ASP A 96 -16.28 2.51 -8.70
C ASP A 96 -16.41 1.03 -9.09
N GLU A 97 -17.41 0.74 -9.93
CA GLU A 97 -17.61 -0.60 -10.45
C GLU A 97 -16.46 -0.89 -11.42
N GLY A 98 -15.60 -1.83 -11.05
CA GLY A 98 -14.61 -2.38 -11.96
C GLY A 98 -15.27 -3.22 -13.07
N CYS A 99 -14.49 -4.00 -13.80
CA CYS A 99 -15.07 -4.89 -14.82
C CYS A 99 -15.76 -6.10 -14.17
N GLU A 100 -16.88 -6.55 -14.72
CA GLU A 100 -17.63 -7.74 -14.23
C GLU A 100 -16.76 -9.00 -14.10
N CYS A 101 -15.70 -9.14 -14.90
CA CYS A 101 -14.75 -10.27 -14.83
C CYS A 101 -13.83 -10.22 -13.62
N CYS A 102 -13.58 -9.01 -13.14
CA CYS A 102 -12.32 -8.67 -12.49
C CYS A 102 -12.57 -8.07 -11.10
N GLY A 103 -13.82 -7.69 -10.81
CA GLY A 103 -14.24 -7.19 -9.51
C GLY A 103 -13.90 -5.71 -9.31
N PRO A 104 -14.11 -5.18 -8.09
CA PRO A 104 -13.85 -3.78 -7.80
C PRO A 104 -12.36 -3.42 -7.96
N PRO A 105 -12.06 -2.17 -8.28
CA PRO A 105 -10.70 -1.65 -8.47
C PRO A 105 -9.94 -1.48 -7.15
N HIS A 106 -10.68 -1.23 -6.07
CA HIS A 106 -10.16 -0.91 -4.76
C HIS A 106 -10.64 -1.95 -3.74
N SER A 107 -9.72 -2.51 -2.96
CA SER A 107 -10.05 -3.42 -1.86
C SER A 107 -9.38 -2.95 -0.58
N PHE A 108 -10.15 -2.99 0.51
CA PHE A 108 -9.70 -2.64 1.86
C PHE A 108 -9.92 -3.83 2.79
N TYR A 109 -8.95 -4.10 3.64
CA TYR A 109 -9.06 -5.15 4.65
C TYR A 109 -8.17 -4.85 5.85
N GLU A 110 -8.53 -5.42 6.99
CA GLU A 110 -7.76 -5.27 8.22
C GLU A 110 -6.50 -6.14 8.19
N ASP A 111 -5.39 -5.57 8.63
CA ASP A 111 -4.12 -6.30 8.82
C ASP A 111 -3.29 -5.68 9.95
N TRP A 112 -2.18 -6.31 10.30
CA TRP A 112 -1.17 -5.81 11.22
C TRP A 112 0.05 -5.33 10.45
N GLY A 113 0.57 -4.17 10.83
CA GLY A 113 1.71 -3.55 10.17
C GLY A 113 2.48 -2.61 11.09
N PRO A 114 3.58 -2.01 10.61
CA PRO A 114 4.41 -1.13 11.42
C PRO A 114 3.64 0.11 11.87
N ALA A 115 3.77 0.47 13.15
CA ALA A 115 3.06 1.60 13.74
C ALA A 115 3.59 2.99 13.34
N ALA A 116 4.85 3.11 12.91
CA ALA A 116 5.49 4.39 12.58
C ALA A 116 6.66 4.21 11.62
#